data_AF-A0A534T204-F1
#
_entry.id   AF-A0A534T204-F1
#
_cell.length_a   1.000
_cell.length_b   1.000
_cell.length_c   1.000
_cell.angle_alpha   90.00
_cell.angle_beta   90.00
_cell.angle_gamma   90.00
#
_symmetry.space_group_name_H-M   'P 1'
#
loop_
_entity.id
_entity.type
_entity.pdbx_description
1 polymer ?
#
loop_
_entity_poly.entity_id
_entity_poly.type
_entity_poly.pdbx_seq_one_letter_code
_entity_poly.pdbx_strand_id
1 'polypeptide(L)'
;MVYVSNNSDLTGGPYTHGLVAFSVGADCQLHLSWQQTQGLNLSVTSSPTVANGVVYYGDGRGNELFALSGDSGAVLWRSGSTIRGGIYAPPIVVNGRLYAAAWDHVVRAYTVAGAR
;
A
#
# COMPACT_ATOMS: atom_id res chain seq x y z
N MET A 1 2.70 6.69 -12.76
CA MET A 1 3.27 5.45 -12.20
C MET A 1 2.15 4.44 -12.00
N VAL A 2 2.47 3.15 -12.08
CA VAL A 2 1.58 2.03 -11.75
C VAL A 2 2.07 1.44 -10.43
N TYR A 3 1.17 1.25 -9.46
CA TYR A 3 1.52 0.70 -8.15
C TYR A 3 0.86 -0.66 -7.99
N VAL A 4 1.63 -1.64 -7.54
CA VAL A 4 1.19 -3.02 -7.35
C VAL A 4 1.59 -3.45 -5.94
N SER A 5 0.60 -3.87 -5.14
CA SER A 5 0.89 -4.55 -3.89
C SER A 5 1.36 -5.97 -4.21
N ASN A 6 2.54 -6.32 -3.72
CA ASN A 6 3.13 -7.65 -3.91
C ASN A 6 3.00 -8.44 -2.60
N ASN A 7 2.33 -9.58 -2.65
CA ASN A 7 2.09 -10.41 -1.48
C ASN A 7 3.24 -11.33 -1.11
N SER A 8 4.25 -11.50 -1.98
CA SER A 8 5.29 -12.49 -1.75
C SER A 8 6.59 -12.17 -2.48
N ASP A 9 7.71 -12.55 -1.87
CA ASP A 9 9.01 -12.57 -2.56
C ASP A 9 8.97 -13.63 -3.66
N LEU A 10 9.20 -13.22 -4.91
CA LEU A 10 9.28 -14.16 -6.01
C LEU A 10 10.64 -14.86 -5.99
N THR A 11 10.66 -16.18 -5.87
CA THR A 11 11.90 -16.97 -5.97
C THR A 11 12.52 -16.79 -7.36
N GLY A 12 13.74 -16.26 -7.39
CA GLY A 12 14.50 -16.05 -8.64
C GLY A 12 14.21 -14.73 -9.37
N GLY A 13 13.42 -13.83 -8.79
CA GLY A 13 13.14 -12.49 -9.33
C GLY A 13 13.61 -11.36 -8.41
N PRO A 14 13.67 -10.10 -8.92
CA PRO A 14 14.10 -8.95 -8.12
C PRO A 14 12.99 -8.37 -7.22
N TYR A 15 11.76 -8.87 -7.33
CA TYR A 15 10.58 -8.28 -6.68
C TYR A 15 10.33 -8.91 -5.31
N THR A 16 10.33 -8.06 -4.29
CA THR A 16 10.02 -8.44 -2.91
C THR A 16 8.58 -8.07 -2.55
N HIS A 17 8.02 -8.74 -1.53
CA HIS A 17 6.72 -8.41 -0.95
C HIS A 17 6.66 -6.95 -0.49
N GLY A 18 5.46 -6.40 -0.37
CA GLY A 18 5.21 -5.00 -0.02
C GLY A 18 4.60 -4.23 -1.19
N LEU A 19 5.21 -3.13 -1.60
CA LEU A 19 4.69 -2.26 -2.66
C LEU A 19 5.75 -2.04 -3.75
N VAL A 20 5.35 -2.25 -5.00
CA VAL A 20 6.20 -2.06 -6.17
C VAL A 20 5.60 -0.98 -7.05
N ALA A 21 6.43 -0.05 -7.52
CA ALA A 21 6.04 1.00 -8.43
C ALA A 21 6.77 0.88 -9.77
N PHE A 22 6.01 1.05 -10.84
CA PHE A 22 6.51 1.07 -12.20
C PHE A 22 6.25 2.42 -12.86
N SER A 23 7.24 2.92 -13.60
CA SER A 23 7.01 3.97 -14.59
C SER A 23 6.60 3.33 -15.92
N VAL A 24 5.78 4.04 -16.70
CA VAL A 24 5.44 3.63 -18.08
C VAL A 24 6.43 4.34 -18.99
N GLY A 25 7.31 3.57 -19.61
CA GLY A 25 8.33 4.09 -20.52
C GLY A 25 7.73 4.53 -21.86
N ALA A 26 8.51 5.30 -22.63
CA ALA A 26 8.15 5.68 -24.00
C ALA A 26 8.09 4.48 -24.97
N ASP A 27 8.66 3.34 -24.56
CA ASP A 27 8.60 2.04 -25.21
C ASP A 27 7.30 1.25 -24.88
N CYS A 28 6.36 1.88 -24.19
CA CYS A 28 5.12 1.26 -23.71
C CYS A 28 5.36 0.06 -22.77
N GLN A 29 6.53 -0.01 -22.13
CA GLN A 29 6.86 -1.04 -21.14
C GLN A 29 6.82 -0.48 -19.71
N LEU A 30 6.63 -1.37 -18.75
CA LEU A 30 6.78 -1.04 -17.33
C LEU A 30 8.25 -1.15 -16.93
N HIS A 31 8.78 -0.07 -16.37
CA HIS A 31 10.14 -0.02 -15.82
C HIS A 31 10.05 0.11 -14.30
N LEU A 32 10.80 -0.71 -13.56
CA LEU A 32 10.84 -0.62 -12.11
C LEU A 32 11.32 0.79 -11.71
N SER A 33 10.46 1.51 -10.99
CA SER A 33 10.78 2.85 -10.46
C SER A 33 11.33 2.73 -9.05
N TRP A 34 10.59 2.05 -8.18
CA TRP A 34 11.01 1.72 -6.82
C TRP A 34 10.24 0.50 -6.31
N GLN A 35 10.80 -0.16 -5.31
CA GLN A 35 10.09 -1.14 -4.50
C GLN A 35 10.37 -0.88 -3.02
N GLN A 36 9.39 -1.21 -2.18
CA GLN A 36 9.51 -1.06 -0.74
C GLN A 36 8.98 -2.31 -0.06
N THR A 37 9.87 -2.96 0.69
CA THR A 37 9.53 -4.17 1.46
C THR A 37 8.81 -3.77 2.73
N GLN A 38 7.53 -4.08 2.81
CA GLN A 38 6.68 -3.84 3.98
C GLN A 38 5.67 -4.97 4.09
N GLY A 39 5.18 -5.15 5.31
CA GLY A 39 4.20 -6.17 5.60
C GLY A 39 4.76 -7.59 5.66
N LEU A 40 3.85 -8.56 5.68
CA LEU A 40 4.17 -9.97 5.78
C LEU A 40 4.42 -10.58 4.40
N ASN A 41 5.56 -11.26 4.26
CA ASN A 41 5.80 -12.15 3.13
C ASN A 41 4.77 -13.29 3.16
N LEU A 42 4.15 -13.56 2.01
CA LEU A 42 3.05 -14.53 1.80
C LEU A 42 1.70 -14.09 2.39
N SER A 43 1.44 -12.78 2.54
CA SER A 43 0.13 -12.25 2.96
C SER A 43 -0.66 -11.68 1.79
N VAL A 44 -1.94 -12.06 1.65
CA VAL A 44 -2.84 -11.43 0.68
C VAL A 44 -3.01 -9.96 1.03
N THR A 45 -2.48 -9.06 0.23
CA THR A 45 -2.59 -7.61 0.43
C THR A 45 -3.84 -7.04 -0.24
N SER A 46 -4.32 -5.89 0.24
CA SER A 46 -5.32 -5.12 -0.49
C SER A 46 -4.71 -4.48 -1.73
N SER A 47 -5.50 -4.20 -2.77
CA SER A 47 -5.05 -3.31 -3.84
C SER A 47 -4.69 -1.92 -3.29
N PRO A 48 -3.67 -1.25 -3.85
CA PRO A 48 -3.27 0.07 -3.38
C PRO A 48 -4.24 1.16 -3.84
N THR A 49 -4.36 2.22 -3.04
CA THR A 49 -5.07 3.45 -3.37
C THR A 49 -4.11 4.62 -3.40
N VAL A 50 -4.21 5.47 -4.42
CA VAL A 50 -3.34 6.64 -4.59
C VAL A 50 -4.14 7.92 -4.39
N ALA A 51 -3.67 8.81 -3.53
CA ALA A 51 -4.23 10.15 -3.38
C ALA A 51 -3.14 11.14 -2.98
N ASN A 52 -3.13 12.33 -3.60
CA ASN A 52 -2.20 13.42 -3.26
C ASN A 52 -0.72 13.00 -3.20
N GLY A 53 -0.28 12.16 -4.14
CA GLY A 53 1.10 11.67 -4.19
C GLY A 53 1.45 10.64 -3.11
N VAL A 54 0.47 10.09 -2.39
CA VAL A 54 0.66 9.03 -1.40
C VAL A 54 -0.05 7.75 -1.84
N VAL A 55 0.59 6.62 -1.63
CA VAL A 55 0.06 5.29 -1.92
C VAL A 55 -0.24 4.56 -0.62
N TYR A 56 -1.46 4.06 -0.49
CA TYR A 56 -1.97 3.39 0.70
C TYR A 56 -2.31 1.94 0.38
N TYR A 57 -1.93 1.01 1.26
CA TYR A 57 -2.40 -0.37 1.15
C TYR A 57 -2.42 -1.06 2.52
N GLY A 58 -3.33 -2.00 2.67
CA GLY A 58 -3.43 -2.90 3.81
C GLY A 58 -2.67 -4.19 3.55
N ASP A 59 -1.96 -4.66 4.57
CA ASP A 59 -1.13 -5.86 4.52
C ASP A 59 -1.89 -7.16 4.87
N GLY A 60 -3.19 -7.22 4.58
CA GLY A 60 -3.95 -8.44 4.83
C GLY A 60 -3.81 -8.94 6.25
N ARG A 61 -3.25 -10.16 6.41
CA ARG A 61 -3.00 -10.80 7.71
C ARG A 61 -1.91 -10.17 8.56
N GLY A 62 -1.05 -9.34 7.98
CA GLY A 62 -0.09 -8.56 8.75
C GLY A 62 -0.72 -7.40 9.51
N ASN A 63 -2.02 -7.15 9.29
CA ASN A 63 -2.86 -6.35 10.18
C ASN A 63 -2.34 -4.91 10.35
N GLU A 64 -1.64 -4.40 9.34
CA GLU A 64 -1.13 -3.03 9.30
C GLU A 64 -1.59 -2.33 8.03
N LEU A 65 -1.79 -1.02 8.16
CA LEU A 65 -2.05 -0.11 7.05
C LEU A 65 -0.81 0.73 6.81
N PHE A 66 -0.36 0.81 5.57
CA PHE A 66 0.84 1.55 5.18
C PHE A 66 0.49 2.75 4.31
N ALA A 67 1.27 3.81 4.44
CA ALA A 67 1.26 4.97 3.57
C ALA A 67 2.69 5.28 3.10
N LEU A 68 2.88 5.32 1.79
CA LEU A 68 4.18 5.51 1.16
C LEU A 68 4.13 6.70 0.20
N SER A 69 5.25 7.41 0.07
CA SER A 69 5.45 8.39 -0.99
C SER A 69 5.30 7.72 -2.34
N GLY A 70 4.44 8.27 -3.20
CA GLY A 70 4.26 7.80 -4.57
C GLY A 70 5.49 7.98 -5.44
N ASP A 71 6.34 8.96 -5.13
CA ASP A 71 7.53 9.30 -5.91
C ASP A 71 8.74 8.45 -5.54
N SER A 72 8.93 8.18 -4.25
CA SER A 72 10.15 7.55 -3.75
C SER A 72 9.95 6.19 -3.08
N GLY A 73 8.72 5.79 -2.78
CA GLY A 73 8.44 4.61 -1.98
C GLY A 73 8.87 4.75 -0.50
N ALA A 74 9.22 5.96 -0.05
CA ALA A 74 9.52 6.21 1.35
C ALA A 74 8.27 6.00 2.20
N VAL A 75 8.37 5.22 3.28
CA VAL A 75 7.27 5.04 4.23
C VAL A 75 7.03 6.36 4.94
N LEU A 76 5.85 6.95 4.74
CA LEU A 76 5.44 8.19 5.39
C LEU A 76 4.88 7.90 6.77
N TRP A 77 4.04 6.86 6.87
CA TRP A 77 3.52 6.36 8.13
C TRP A 77 2.98 4.94 7.96
N ARG A 78 2.76 4.28 9.10
CA ARG A 78 1.98 3.04 9.23
C ARG A 78 1.00 3.16 10.39
N SER A 79 -0.03 2.32 10.46
CA SER A 79 -1.08 2.41 11.50
C SER A 79 -0.56 2.45 12.93
N GLY A 80 0.66 1.93 13.18
CA GLY A 80 1.39 2.06 14.44
C GLY A 80 0.92 1.10 15.52
N SER A 81 -0.33 0.65 15.46
CA SER A 81 -0.86 -0.49 16.20
C SER A 81 -1.41 -1.56 15.24
N THR A 82 -1.34 -2.81 15.69
CA THR A 82 -1.95 -3.94 15.00
C THR A 82 -3.45 -3.74 14.94
N ILE A 83 -3.99 -3.67 13.72
CA ILE A 83 -5.43 -3.66 13.46
C ILE A 83 -5.95 -5.07 13.74
N ARG A 84 -7.03 -5.19 14.51
CA ARG A 84 -7.62 -6.51 14.74
C ARG A 84 -8.24 -6.97 13.42
N GLY A 85 -7.80 -8.10 12.90
CA GLY A 85 -8.33 -8.66 11.65
C GLY A 85 -7.71 -8.05 10.38
N GLY A 86 -7.70 -8.87 9.33
CA GLY A 86 -6.98 -8.52 8.12
C GLY A 86 -7.63 -7.44 7.27
N ILE A 87 -6.81 -6.73 6.51
CA ILE A 87 -7.20 -5.59 5.67
C ILE A 87 -7.01 -6.00 4.20
N TYR A 88 -8.10 -6.43 3.57
CA TYR A 88 -8.07 -6.94 2.18
C TYR A 88 -8.78 -6.02 1.19
N ALA A 89 -9.71 -5.20 1.66
CA ALA A 89 -10.37 -4.22 0.82
C ALA A 89 -9.41 -3.05 0.52
N PRO A 90 -9.44 -2.48 -0.70
CA PRO A 90 -8.68 -1.27 -0.99
C PRO A 90 -9.07 -0.16 -0.01
N PRO A 91 -8.10 0.51 0.65
CA PRO A 91 -8.40 1.68 1.46
C PRO A 91 -9.01 2.80 0.59
N ILE A 92 -9.89 3.65 1.10
CA ILE A 92 -10.54 4.71 0.31
C ILE A 92 -10.18 6.08 0.89
N VAL A 93 -9.75 7.02 0.04
CA VAL A 93 -9.53 8.40 0.45
C VAL A 93 -10.71 9.26 0.00
N VAL A 94 -11.38 9.93 0.94
CA VAL A 94 -12.44 10.90 0.67
C VAL A 94 -12.38 12.03 1.68
N ASN A 95 -12.54 13.28 1.22
CA ASN A 95 -12.55 14.48 2.06
C ASN A 95 -11.41 14.54 3.08
N GLY A 96 -10.18 14.21 2.63
CA GLY A 96 -8.98 14.27 3.47
C GLY A 96 -8.83 13.17 4.51
N ARG A 97 -9.68 12.15 4.46
CA ARG A 97 -9.63 10.99 5.35
C ARG A 97 -9.42 9.73 4.54
N LEU A 98 -8.57 8.86 5.07
CA LEU A 98 -8.41 7.51 4.58
C LEU A 98 -9.25 6.56 5.42
N TYR A 99 -10.05 5.73 4.78
CA TYR A 99 -10.90 4.71 5.39
C TYR A 99 -10.36 3.34 5.06
N ALA A 100 -10.17 2.50 6.09
CA ALA A 100 -9.76 1.12 5.93
C ALA A 100 -10.71 0.20 6.71
N ALA A 101 -11.32 -0.74 5.99
CA ALA A 101 -12.17 -1.77 6.58
C ALA A 101 -11.34 -3.02 6.88
N ALA A 102 -11.50 -3.56 8.09
CA ALA A 102 -10.83 -4.78 8.52
C ALA A 102 -11.85 -5.86 8.91
N TRP A 103 -11.36 -7.10 8.98
CA TRP A 103 -12.18 -8.27 9.32
C TRP A 103 -12.66 -8.33 10.77
N ASP A 104 -12.28 -7.37 11.63
CA ASP A 104 -12.89 -7.20 12.95
C ASP A 104 -14.21 -6.43 12.94
N HIS A 105 -14.80 -6.22 11.76
CA HIS A 105 -16.05 -5.48 11.58
C HIS A 105 -15.94 -3.99 11.92
N VAL A 106 -14.73 -3.42 11.93
CA VAL A 106 -14.50 -2.01 12.20
C VAL A 106 -13.90 -1.31 10.97
N VAL A 107 -14.53 -0.21 10.56
CA VAL A 107 -13.95 0.75 9.61
C VAL A 107 -13.21 1.82 10.39
N ARG A 108 -11.92 1.97 10.09
CA ARG A 108 -11.03 2.94 10.72
C ARG A 108 -10.81 4.12 9.79
N ALA A 109 -10.68 5.32 10.37
CA ALA A 109 -10.39 6.54 9.64
C ALA A 109 -9.04 7.13 10.09
N TYR A 110 -8.20 7.51 9.13
CA TYR A 110 -6.90 8.13 9.35
C TYR A 110 -6.87 9.51 8.68
N THR A 111 -6.23 10.48 9.32
CA THR A 111 -6.01 11.80 8.71
C THR A 111 -4.95 11.65 7.62
N VAL A 112 -5.23 12.19 6.43
CA VAL A 112 -4.25 12.28 5.36
C VAL A 112 -3.64 13.67 5.36
N ALA A 113 -2.31 13.76 5.44
CA ALA A 113 -1.61 15.04 5.30
C ALA A 113 -1.85 15.62 3.89
N GLY A 114 -2.17 16.90 3.82
CA GLY A 114 -2.41 17.62 2.56
C GLY A 114 -3.88 17.89 2.20
N ALA A 115 -4.83 17.46 3.02
CA ALA A 115 -6.22 17.92 2.90
C ALA A 115 -6.40 19.25 3.65
N ARG A 116 -6.53 20.33 2.89
CA ARG A 116 -7.11 21.59 3.39
C ARG A 116 -8.61 21.56 3.19
#